data_AF-A0A533UGR6-F1
#
_entry.id   AF-A0A533UGR6-F1
#
_cell.length_a   1.000
_cell.length_b   1.000
_cell.length_c   1.000
_cell.angle_alpha   90.00
_cell.angle_beta   90.00
_cell.angle_gamma   90.00
#
_symmetry.space_group_name_H-M   'P 1'
#
loop_
_entity.id
_entity.type
_entity.pdbx_description
1 polymer ?
#
loop_
_entity_poly.entity_id
_entity_poly.type
_entity_poly.pdbx_seq_one_letter_code
_entity_poly.pdbx_strand_id
1 'polypeptide(L)'
;EPFDNSSRIKKISDQMLEKYIPKARKALEEVTKQFKEDKSLQSVLENANLYLYDAEKFQSEGKEELAVLSIGYAEGLIDALRFSKGIDPWA
;
A
#
# COMPACT_ATOMS: atom_id res chain seq x y z
N GLU A 1 9.65 -35.98 19.13
CA GLU A 1 8.24 -35.77 18.73
C GLU A 1 8.15 -34.53 17.83
N PRO A 2 7.21 -34.47 16.88
CA PRO A 2 6.92 -33.23 16.15
C PRO A 2 6.45 -32.14 17.12
N PHE A 3 6.92 -30.91 16.92
CA PHE A 3 6.49 -29.75 17.72
C PHE A 3 5.30 -29.05 17.03
N ASP A 4 4.21 -28.78 17.76
CA ASP A 4 3.06 -28.04 17.24
C ASP A 4 3.42 -26.56 17.00
N ASN A 5 3.39 -26.14 15.73
CA ASN A 5 3.68 -24.77 15.31
C ASN A 5 2.44 -24.02 14.80
N SER A 6 1.23 -24.59 14.93
CA SER A 6 -0.01 -24.02 14.40
C SER A 6 -0.25 -22.57 14.83
N SER A 7 0.09 -22.24 16.08
CA SER A 7 0.02 -20.88 16.64
C SER A 7 0.99 -19.86 16.02
N ARG A 8 2.01 -20.31 15.28
CA ARG A 8 3.00 -19.45 14.61
C ARG A 8 2.69 -19.23 13.13
N ILE A 9 1.73 -19.95 12.57
CA ILE A 9 1.36 -19.84 11.17
C ILE A 9 0.44 -18.62 11.01
N LYS A 10 0.93 -17.58 10.34
CA LYS A 10 0.11 -16.45 9.88
C LYS A 10 -0.41 -16.72 8.47
N LYS A 11 -1.60 -16.22 8.15
CA LYS A 11 -2.10 -16.26 6.77
C LYS A 11 -1.16 -15.48 5.85
N ILE A 12 -1.09 -15.89 4.59
CA ILE A 12 -0.23 -15.21 3.59
C ILE A 12 -0.67 -13.76 3.40
N SER A 13 -1.99 -13.52 3.38
CA SER A 13 -2.61 -12.19 3.35
C SER A 13 -2.08 -11.29 4.47
N ASP A 14 -2.11 -11.75 5.72
CA ASP A 14 -1.61 -10.98 6.87
C ASP A 14 -0.14 -10.61 6.71
N GLN A 15 0.70 -11.58 6.30
CA GLN A 15 2.12 -11.36 6.05
C GLN A 15 2.36 -10.34 4.93
N MET A 16 1.55 -10.37 3.88
CA MET A 16 1.59 -9.39 2.78
C MET A 16 1.21 -8.00 3.28
N LEU A 17 0.08 -7.87 3.99
CA LEU A 17 -0.44 -6.60 4.46
C LEU A 17 0.49 -5.94 5.49
N GLU A 18 1.04 -6.72 6.43
CA GLU A 18 2.06 -6.26 7.40
C GLU A 18 3.30 -5.67 6.71
N LYS A 19 3.63 -6.12 5.50
CA LYS A 19 4.77 -5.65 4.73
C LYS A 19 4.44 -4.48 3.81
N TYR A 20 3.35 -4.58 3.04
CA TYR A 20 3.09 -3.66 1.93
C TYR A 20 2.41 -2.37 2.38
N ILE A 21 1.52 -2.39 3.39
CA ILE A 21 0.86 -1.17 3.89
C ILE A 21 1.89 -0.14 4.38
N PRO A 22 2.86 -0.50 5.26
CA PRO A 22 3.87 0.46 5.71
C PRO A 22 4.80 0.93 4.57
N LYS A 23 5.06 0.07 3.57
CA LYS A 23 5.91 0.41 2.42
C LYS A 23 5.21 1.43 1.52
N ALA A 24 3.95 1.19 1.17
CA ALA A 24 3.15 2.10 0.36
C ALA A 24 2.94 3.45 1.05
N ARG A 25 2.79 3.46 2.38
CA ARG A 25 2.71 4.72 3.16
C ARG A 25 3.94 5.59 2.98
N LYS A 26 5.13 5.01 3.15
CA LYS A 26 6.40 5.73 2.94
C LYS A 26 6.52 6.21 1.50
N ALA A 27 6.22 5.35 0.54
CA ALA A 27 6.29 5.70 -0.87
C ALA A 27 5.34 6.87 -1.20
N LEU A 28 4.11 6.84 -0.69
CA LEU A 28 3.12 7.90 -0.86
C LEU A 28 3.56 9.23 -0.23
N GLU A 29 4.14 9.19 0.97
CA GLU A 29 4.68 10.39 1.61
C GLU A 29 5.78 11.05 0.77
N GLU A 30 6.66 10.25 0.16
CA GLU A 30 7.72 10.74 -0.72
C GLU A 30 7.16 11.38 -2.00
N VAL A 31 6.26 10.69 -2.71
CA VAL A 31 5.66 11.28 -3.93
C VAL A 31 4.78 12.48 -3.61
N THR A 32 4.09 12.50 -2.46
CA THR A 32 3.29 13.67 -2.05
C THR A 32 4.19 14.90 -1.84
N LYS A 33 5.35 14.73 -1.18
CA LYS A 33 6.33 15.82 -1.01
C LYS A 33 6.87 16.30 -2.36
N GLN A 34 7.15 15.37 -3.27
CA GLN A 34 7.72 15.68 -4.57
C GLN A 34 6.73 16.39 -5.51
N PHE A 35 5.46 15.99 -5.48
CA PHE A 35 4.42 16.48 -6.39
C PHE A 35 3.46 17.49 -5.76
N LYS A 36 3.81 18.03 -4.59
CA LYS A 36 2.96 18.96 -3.82
C LYS A 36 2.45 20.15 -4.64
N GLU A 37 3.26 20.68 -5.55
CA GLU A 37 2.92 21.85 -6.36
C GLU A 37 2.24 21.49 -7.70
N ASP A 38 2.25 20.21 -8.10
CA ASP A 38 1.60 19.76 -9.33
C ASP A 38 0.11 19.51 -9.09
N LYS A 39 -0.70 20.54 -9.36
CA LYS A 39 -2.16 20.49 -9.20
C LYS A 39 -2.82 19.40 -10.04
N SER A 40 -2.21 19.01 -11.17
CA SER A 40 -2.79 18.00 -12.07
C SER A 40 -2.73 16.59 -11.48
N LEU A 41 -1.82 16.36 -10.52
CA LEU A 41 -1.60 15.06 -9.89
C LEU A 41 -2.25 14.92 -8.51
N GLN A 42 -2.82 16.00 -7.96
CA GLN A 42 -3.39 16.00 -6.60
C GLN A 42 -4.54 15.00 -6.45
N SER A 43 -5.39 14.85 -7.46
CA SER A 43 -6.49 13.87 -7.43
C SER A 43 -5.99 12.42 -7.40
N VAL A 44 -4.85 12.14 -8.03
CA VAL A 44 -4.22 10.81 -8.03
C VAL A 44 -3.57 10.53 -6.67
N LEU A 45 -2.88 11.53 -6.09
CA LEU A 45 -2.30 11.43 -4.74
C LEU A 45 -3.39 11.22 -3.68
N GLU A 46 -4.49 11.97 -3.77
CA GLU A 46 -5.63 11.83 -2.87
C GLU A 46 -6.25 10.44 -2.97
N ASN A 47 -6.50 9.95 -4.20
CA ASN A 47 -7.01 8.59 -4.38
C ASN A 47 -6.06 7.52 -3.84
N ALA A 48 -4.74 7.63 -4.09
CA ALA A 48 -3.76 6.69 -3.54
C ALA A 48 -3.82 6.66 -2.00
N ASN A 49 -3.98 7.82 -1.36
CA ASN A 49 -4.13 7.92 0.09
C ASN A 49 -5.45 7.27 0.58
N LEU A 50 -6.56 7.50 -0.12
CA LEU A 50 -7.86 6.91 0.23
C LEU A 50 -7.84 5.38 0.12
N TYR A 51 -7.26 4.82 -0.95
CA TYR A 51 -7.14 3.37 -1.10
C TYR A 51 -6.18 2.75 -0.08
N LEU A 52 -5.11 3.46 0.29
CA LEU A 52 -4.24 3.02 1.38
C LEU A 52 -4.97 3.02 2.73
N TYR A 53 -5.80 4.02 2.99
CA TYR A 53 -6.66 4.06 4.18
C TYR A 53 -7.67 2.91 4.19
N ASP A 54 -8.31 2.62 3.05
CA ASP A 54 -9.22 1.49 2.91
C ASP A 54 -8.50 0.15 3.17
N ALA A 55 -7.26 0.00 2.71
CA ALA A 55 -6.47 -1.20 2.97
C ALA A 55 -6.24 -1.42 4.47
N GLU A 56 -5.89 -0.36 5.21
CA GLU A 56 -5.73 -0.42 6.68
C GLU A 56 -7.04 -0.76 7.39
N LYS A 57 -8.13 -0.11 6.96
CA LYS A 57 -9.45 -0.37 7.51
C LYS A 57 -9.86 -1.82 7.30
N PHE A 58 -9.74 -2.33 6.07
CA PHE A 58 -10.08 -3.71 5.75
C PHE A 58 -9.19 -4.72 6.48
N GLN A 59 -7.90 -4.42 6.68
CA GLN A 59 -7.03 -5.24 7.52
C GLN A 59 -7.55 -5.30 8.97
N SER A 60 -7.92 -4.15 9.55
CA SER A 60 -8.45 -4.10 10.91
C SER A 60 -9.79 -4.81 11.10
N GLU A 61 -10.60 -4.90 10.02
CA GLU A 61 -11.88 -5.59 9.98
C GLU A 61 -11.76 -7.09 9.64
N GLY A 62 -10.54 -7.59 9.40
CA GLY A 62 -10.30 -8.99 8.98
C GLY A 62 -10.76 -9.30 7.55
N LYS A 63 -10.95 -8.27 6.71
CA LYS A 63 -11.35 -8.39 5.29
C LYS A 63 -10.12 -8.40 4.39
N GLU A 64 -9.31 -9.42 4.56
CA GLU A 64 -7.97 -9.55 3.99
C GLU A 64 -7.93 -9.42 2.45
N GLU A 65 -8.89 -10.00 1.73
CA GLU A 65 -8.94 -9.92 0.26
C GLU A 65 -9.20 -8.50 -0.23
N LEU A 66 -10.07 -7.76 0.46
CA LEU A 66 -10.32 -6.35 0.16
C LEU A 66 -9.12 -5.48 0.53
N ALA A 67 -8.43 -5.80 1.64
CA ALA A 67 -7.23 -5.10 2.02
C ALA A 67 -6.11 -5.27 0.97
N VAL A 68 -5.92 -6.50 0.48
CA VAL A 68 -4.93 -6.81 -0.58
C VAL A 68 -5.29 -6.14 -1.90
N LEU A 69 -6.58 -6.10 -2.25
CA LEU A 69 -7.04 -5.39 -3.45
C LEU A 69 -6.79 -3.88 -3.34
N SER A 70 -7.16 -3.27 -2.22
CA SER A 70 -7.01 -1.83 -1.99
C SER A 70 -5.54 -1.40 -1.99
N ILE A 71 -4.65 -2.16 -1.33
CA ILE A 71 -3.22 -1.83 -1.31
C ILE A 71 -2.61 -1.95 -2.71
N GLY A 72 -2.97 -2.97 -3.49
CA GLY A 72 -2.48 -3.14 -4.86
C GLY A 72 -2.91 -1.99 -5.77
N TYR A 73 -4.14 -1.48 -5.60
CA TYR A 73 -4.60 -0.30 -6.33
C TYR A 73 -3.84 0.97 -5.92
N ALA A 74 -3.61 1.18 -4.62
CA ALA A 74 -2.82 2.30 -4.12
C ALA A 74 -1.38 2.28 -4.65
N GLU A 75 -0.71 1.12 -4.61
CA GLU A 75 0.64 0.94 -5.17
C GLU A 75 0.66 1.23 -6.69
N GLY A 76 -0.34 0.77 -7.44
CA GLY A 76 -0.45 1.07 -8.87
C GLY A 76 -0.56 2.57 -9.19
N LEU A 77 -1.27 3.33 -8.37
CA LEU A 77 -1.33 4.80 -8.52
C LEU A 77 0.01 5.46 -8.18
N ILE A 78 0.69 5.00 -7.13
CA ILE A 78 2.02 5.51 -6.73
C ILE A 78 3.05 5.23 -7.83
N ASP A 79 3.04 4.04 -8.40
CA ASP A 79 3.93 3.65 -9.51
C ASP A 79 3.68 4.53 -10.73
N ALA A 80 2.41 4.74 -11.10
CA ALA A 80 2.05 5.61 -12.22
C ALA A 80 2.56 7.06 -12.04
N LEU A 81 2.45 7.60 -10.82
CA LEU A 81 2.97 8.93 -10.49
C LEU A 81 4.50 9.00 -10.68
N ARG A 82 5.24 7.99 -10.24
CA ARG A 82 6.70 7.97 -10.36
C ARG A 82 7.18 7.74 -11.79
N PHE A 83 6.50 6.87 -12.55
CA PHE A 83 6.78 6.68 -13.98
C PHE A 83 6.54 7.94 -14.82
N SER A 84 5.55 8.76 -14.45
CA SER A 84 5.28 10.02 -15.17
C SER A 84 6.48 10.98 -15.24
N LYS A 85 7.50 10.79 -14.38
CA LYS A 85 8.74 11.57 -14.36
C LYS A 85 10.02 10.74 -14.54
N GLY A 86 9.91 9.44 -14.84
CA GLY A 86 11.08 8.57 -15.01
C GLY A 86 11.84 8.28 -13.70
N ILE A 87 11.14 8.22 -12.57
CA ILE A 87 11.71 7.96 -11.23
C ILE A 87 11.41 6.53 -10.81
N ASP A 88 12.36 5.87 -10.14
CA ASP A 88 12.17 4.51 -9.60
C ASP A 88 11.15 4.50 -8.45
N PRO A 89 10.09 3.66 -8.53
CA PRO A 89 9.10 3.55 -7.48
C PRO A 89 9.46 2.88 -6.17
N TRP A 90 10.60 2.21 -6.11
CA TRP A 90 10.95 1.39 -4.96
C TRP A 90 12.39 1.56 -4.49
N ALA A 91 13.09 2.56 -5.03
CA ALA A 91 14.42 2.97 -4.61
C ALA A 91 14.47 3.40 -3.13
#